data_AF-A0A5C9A8Z0-F1
#
_entry.id   AF-A0A5C9A8Z0-F1
#
_cell.length_a   1.000
_cell.length_b   1.000
_cell.length_c   1.000
_cell.angle_alpha   90.00
_cell.angle_beta   90.00
_cell.angle_gamma   90.00
#
_symmetry.space_group_name_H-M   'P 1'
#
loop_
_entity.id
_entity.type
_entity.pdbx_description
1 polymer ?
#
loop_
_entity_poly.entity_id
_entity_poly.type
_entity_poly.pdbx_seq_one_letter_code
_entity_poly.pdbx_strand_id
1 'polypeptide(L)' 'MRTPAWILVSLWVLQGQTAAAEDPDVKACQRLKNSMDRYEEKRRAGGSTAQMDRWKRARQEKKDEFDDRGCRHLRGQLK' A
#
# COMPACT_ATOMS: atom_id res chain seq x y z
N MET A 1 42.71 -48.58 -3.25
CA MET A 1 42.57 -47.21 -2.71
C MET A 1 41.43 -46.53 -3.47
N ARG A 2 40.30 -46.25 -2.81
CA ARG A 2 39.08 -45.68 -3.40
C ARG A 2 39.00 -44.22 -2.99
N THR A 3 39.10 -43.30 -3.93
CA THR A 3 38.83 -41.87 -3.71
C THR A 3 37.31 -41.65 -3.67
N PRO A 4 36.77 -40.88 -2.71
CA PRO A 4 35.35 -40.54 -2.71
C PRO A 4 35.08 -39.38 -3.67
N ALA A 5 34.30 -39.66 -4.72
CA ALA A 5 33.76 -38.67 -5.63
C ALA A 5 32.63 -37.87 -4.95
N TRP A 6 33.00 -36.89 -4.13
CA TRP A 6 32.05 -35.97 -3.50
C TRP A 6 32.60 -34.55 -3.59
N ILE A 7 32.73 -34.02 -4.81
CA ILE A 7 33.05 -32.61 -5.01
C ILE A 7 32.12 -32.07 -6.10
N LEU A 8 31.14 -31.30 -5.61
CA LEU A 8 30.54 -30.10 -6.23
C LEU A 8 29.69 -30.40 -7.48
N VAL A 9 28.45 -29.93 -7.57
CA VAL A 9 28.11 -28.52 -7.68
C VAL A 9 26.65 -28.36 -7.23
N SER A 10 26.43 -27.87 -6.01
CA SER A 10 25.14 -27.28 -5.65
C SER A 10 25.19 -25.81 -6.05
N LEU A 11 24.96 -25.54 -7.34
CA LEU A 11 24.68 -24.19 -7.85
C LEU A 11 23.25 -23.83 -7.39
N TRP A 12 23.13 -23.40 -6.14
CA TRP A 12 21.94 -22.68 -5.71
C TRP A 12 21.91 -21.38 -6.51
N VAL A 13 21.07 -21.38 -7.54
CA VAL A 13 20.62 -20.19 -8.24
C VAL A 13 20.05 -19.26 -7.18
N LEU A 14 20.86 -18.27 -6.81
CA LEU A 14 20.42 -17.10 -6.04
C LEU A 14 19.58 -16.26 -7.00
N GLN A 15 18.37 -16.75 -7.31
CA GLN A 15 17.30 -15.93 -7.89
C GLN A 15 16.91 -14.94 -6.80
N GLY A 16 17.66 -13.84 -6.73
CA GLY A 16 17.25 -12.65 -6.03
C GLY A 16 15.93 -12.23 -6.64
N GLN A 17 14.83 -12.54 -5.96
CA GLN A 17 13.53 -12.03 -6.30
C GLN A 17 13.64 -10.51 -6.23
N THR A 18 13.77 -9.86 -7.39
CA THR A 18 13.61 -8.42 -7.51
C THR A 18 12.15 -8.15 -7.20
N ALA A 19 11.82 -8.04 -5.91
CA ALA A 19 10.58 -7.46 -5.48
C ALA A 19 10.57 -6.05 -6.08
N ALA A 20 9.78 -5.85 -7.13
CA ALA A 20 9.60 -4.55 -7.74
C ALA A 20 9.18 -3.61 -6.60
N ALA A 21 10.09 -2.74 -6.20
CA ALA A 21 9.82 -1.77 -5.15
C ALA A 21 8.71 -0.86 -5.69
N GLU A 22 7.49 -1.00 -5.15
CA GLU A 22 6.42 -0.06 -5.44
C GLU A 22 6.92 1.35 -5.11
N ASP A 23 6.69 2.27 -6.03
CA ASP A 23 7.06 3.66 -5.90
C ASP A 23 6.59 4.19 -4.53
N PRO A 24 7.48 4.77 -3.72
CA PRO A 24 7.15 5.24 -2.37
C PRO A 24 6.00 6.26 -2.38
N ASP A 25 5.86 7.06 -3.44
CA ASP A 25 4.79 8.04 -3.58
C ASP A 25 3.46 7.36 -3.88
N VAL A 26 3.46 6.35 -4.76
CA VAL A 26 2.27 5.51 -5.01
C VAL A 26 1.81 4.86 -3.72
N LYS A 27 2.73 4.32 -2.92
CA LYS A 27 2.40 3.71 -1.62
C LYS A 27 1.84 4.72 -0.62
N ALA A 28 2.38 5.94 -0.57
CA ALA A 28 1.88 7.00 0.30
C ALA A 28 0.46 7.41 -0.10
N CYS A 29 0.23 7.66 -1.39
CA CYS A 29 -1.08 8.01 -1.94
C CYS A 29 -2.10 6.89 -1.76
N GLN A 30 -1.69 5.63 -1.89
CA GLN A 30 -2.54 4.47 -1.63
C GLN A 30 -3.03 4.42 -0.17
N ARG A 31 -2.17 4.74 0.81
CA ARG A 31 -2.57 4.77 2.22
C ARG A 31 -3.61 5.86 2.50
N LEU A 32 -3.47 7.02 1.86
CA LEU A 32 -4.41 8.12 1.98
C LEU A 32 -5.77 7.74 1.37
N LYS A 33 -5.76 7.18 0.16
CA LYS A 33 -6.97 6.63 -0.49
C LYS A 33 -7.66 5.61 0.40
N ASN A 34 -6.93 4.61 0.89
CA ASN A 34 -7.48 3.57 1.77
C ASN A 34 -8.09 4.16 3.04
N SER A 35 -7.48 5.20 3.62
CA SER A 35 -8.02 5.88 4.80
C SER A 35 -9.32 6.62 4.49
N MET A 36 -9.40 7.29 3.35
CA MET A 36 -10.63 7.95 2.89
C MET A 36 -11.75 6.94 2.63
N ASP A 37 -11.43 5.82 1.99
CA ASP A 37 -12.37 4.74 1.69
C ASP A 37 -12.90 4.11 2.98
N ARG A 38 -12.03 3.86 3.96
CA ARG A 38 -12.42 3.36 5.29
C ARG A 38 -13.39 4.28 6.02
N TYR A 39 -13.21 5.60 5.95
CA TYR A 39 -14.15 6.53 6.56
C TYR A 39 -15.49 6.58 5.81
N GLU A 40 -15.45 6.47 4.49
CA GLU A 40 -16.66 6.39 3.68
C GLU A 40 -17.44 5.10 3.94
N GLU A 41 -16.76 3.96 4.09
CA GLU A 41 -17.35 2.69 4.51
C GLU A 41 -18.06 2.81 5.87
N LYS A 42 -17.40 3.40 6.87
CA LYS A 42 -18.01 3.65 8.19
C LYS A 42 -19.26 4.53 8.06
N ARG A 43 -19.18 5.60 7.28
CA ARG A 43 -20.33 6.50 7.04
C ARG A 43 -21.49 5.77 6.37
N ARG A 44 -21.23 4.88 5.41
CA ARG A 44 -22.24 4.05 4.73
C ARG A 44 -22.84 2.99 5.64
N ALA A 45 -22.03 2.40 6.52
CA ALA A 45 -22.51 1.44 7.53
C ALA A 45 -23.42 2.09 8.57
N GLY A 46 -23.42 3.43 8.65
CA GLY A 46 -24.22 4.18 9.60
C GLY A 46 -23.55 4.31 10.97
N GLY A 47 -24.13 5.17 11.81
CA GLY A 47 -23.64 5.50 13.13
C GLY A 47 -24.44 6.65 13.71
N SER A 48 -24.07 7.13 14.89
CA SER A 48 -24.66 8.36 15.42
C SER A 48 -24.27 9.56 14.56
N THR A 49 -25.08 10.63 14.59
CA THR A 49 -24.78 11.88 13.88
C THR A 49 -23.38 12.40 14.19
N ALA A 50 -22.97 12.35 15.46
CA ALA A 50 -21.64 12.78 15.89
C ALA A 50 -20.52 11.91 15.29
N GLN A 51 -20.72 10.60 15.20
CA GLN A 51 -19.76 9.69 14.56
C GLN A 51 -19.64 9.97 13.06
N MET A 52 -20.76 10.14 12.38
CA MET A 52 -20.80 10.45 10.95
C MET A 52 -20.09 11.76 10.63
N ASP A 53 -20.33 12.81 11.43
CA ASP A 53 -19.65 14.10 11.30
C ASP A 53 -18.13 13.97 11.52
N ARG A 54 -17.72 13.19 12.53
CA ARG A 54 -16.29 12.93 12.79
C ARG A 54 -15.62 12.23 11.61
N TRP A 55 -16.26 11.22 11.02
CA TRP A 55 -15.71 10.53 9.84
C TRP A 55 -15.67 11.42 8.61
N LYS A 56 -16.68 12.26 8.40
CA LYS A 56 -16.68 13.27 7.32
C LYS A 56 -15.48 14.21 7.44
N ARG A 57 -15.22 14.75 8.63
CA ARG A 57 -14.07 15.63 8.88
C ARG A 57 -12.74 14.91 8.69
N ALA A 58 -12.60 13.70 9.25
CA ALA A 58 -11.37 12.92 9.10
C ALA A 58 -11.10 12.50 7.64
N ARG A 59 -12.16 12.18 6.87
CA ARG A 59 -12.05 11.92 5.43
C ARG A 59 -11.60 13.17 4.68
N GLN A 60 -12.13 14.35 5.04
CA GLN A 60 -11.74 15.61 4.41
C GLN A 60 -10.26 15.90 4.66
N GLU A 61 -9.77 15.76 5.89
CA GLU A 61 -8.36 15.94 6.22
C GLU A 61 -7.45 15.03 5.37
N LYS A 62 -7.83 13.75 5.19
CA LYS A 62 -7.06 12.83 4.33
C LYS A 62 -7.18 13.13 2.85
N LYS A 63 -8.30 13.70 2.41
CA LYS A 63 -8.44 14.20 1.04
C LYS A 63 -7.55 15.42 0.80
N ASP A 64 -7.47 16.33 1.76
CA ASP A 64 -6.64 17.52 1.64
C ASP A 64 -5.16 17.12 1.59
N GLU A 65 -4.70 16.22 2.47
CA GLU A 65 -3.35 15.65 2.40
C GLU A 65 -3.07 14.92 1.06
N PHE A 66 -4.08 14.22 0.52
CA PHE A 66 -3.98 13.56 -0.78
C PHE A 66 -3.83 14.58 -1.94
N ASP A 67 -4.56 15.69 -1.86
CA ASP A 67 -4.50 16.75 -2.85
C ASP A 67 -3.17 17.54 -2.75
N ASP A 68 -2.70 17.82 -1.54
CA ASP A 68 -1.44 18.54 -1.27
C ASP A 68 -0.20 17.77 -1.75
N ARG A 69 -0.22 16.43 -1.62
CA ARG A 69 0.82 15.55 -2.18
C ARG A 69 0.70 15.37 -3.69
N GLY A 70 -0.29 15.99 -4.32
CA GLY A 70 -0.53 15.91 -5.75
C GLY A 70 -1.02 14.54 -6.21
N CYS A 71 -1.45 13.62 -5.32
CA CYS A 71 -1.74 12.21 -5.63
C CYS A 71 -2.76 11.97 -6.77
N ARG A 72 -3.47 13.01 -7.21
CA ARG A 72 -4.32 13.01 -8.41
C ARG A 72 -3.57 12.54 -9.67
N HIS A 73 -2.29 12.86 -9.82
CA HIS A 73 -1.49 12.43 -10.99
C HIS A 73 -1.25 10.91 -10.98
N LEU A 74 -1.18 10.30 -9.80
CA LEU A 74 -0.98 8.85 -9.62
C LEU A 74 -2.28 8.06 -9.61
N ARG A 75 -3.45 8.70 -9.80
CA ARG A 75 -4.77 8.06 -9.60
C ARG A 75 -4.94 6.76 -10.40
N GLY A 76 -4.37 6.65 -11.60
CA GLY A 76 -4.43 5.42 -12.41
C GLY A 76 -3.60 4.25 -11.87
N GLN A 77 -2.68 4.51 -10.94
CA GLN A 77 -1.82 3.52 -10.30
C GLN A 77 -2.35 3.11 -8.91
N LEU A 78 -3.35 3.82 -8.38
CA LEU A 78 -3.97 3.51 -7.10
C LEU A 78 -5.04 2.44 -7.26
N LYS A 79 -5.05 1.47 -6.34
CA LYS A 79 -6.00 0.35 -6.27
C LYS A 79 -7.21 0.69 -5.40
#